data_AF-A0A2D8QME1-F1
#
_entry.id   AF-A0A2D8QME1-F1
#
_cell.length_a   1.000
_cell.length_b   1.000
_cell.length_c   1.000
_cell.angle_alpha   90.00
_cell.angle_beta   90.00
_cell.angle_gamma   90.00
#
_symmetry.space_group_name_H-M   'P 1'
#
loop_
_entity.id
_entity.type
_entity.pdbx_description
1 polymer ?
#
loop_
_entity_poly.entity_id
_entity_poly.type
_entity_poly.pdbx_seq_one_letter_code
_entity_poly.pdbx_strand_id
1 'polypeptide(L)'
;MQSTHFSQAEKAAMKWAEVMTEKHYQGSAGRPPTHQLAMTELKKYFTEEQIVEISFVCGFFNFWNRFTDSLEIDIEDNPVMSLFTKSTAIDPNDYVAYMKDCWWNNKK
;
A
#
# COMPACT_ATOMS: atom_id res chain seq x y z
N MET A 1 -7.22 -7.92 -5.57
CA MET A 1 -5.80 -8.18 -5.24
C MET A 1 -5.38 -9.50 -5.89
N GLN A 2 -4.50 -9.47 -6.90
CA GLN A 2 -4.17 -10.64 -7.73
C GLN A 2 -2.81 -11.29 -7.38
N SER A 3 -2.13 -10.83 -6.32
CA SER A 3 -0.85 -11.40 -5.88
C SER A 3 -1.02 -12.86 -5.43
N THR A 4 -0.07 -13.72 -5.81
CA THR A 4 0.00 -15.12 -5.40
C THR A 4 0.72 -15.33 -4.07
N HIS A 5 1.37 -14.29 -3.53
CA HIS A 5 2.15 -14.38 -2.29
C HIS A 5 1.32 -14.36 -1.00
N PHE A 6 0.03 -14.02 -1.11
CA PHE A 6 -0.87 -13.93 0.03
C PHE A 6 -1.94 -15.02 -0.03
N SER A 7 -2.20 -15.62 1.12
CA SER A 7 -3.33 -16.51 1.35
C SER A 7 -4.67 -15.78 1.16
N GLN A 8 -5.74 -16.56 1.05
CA GLN A 8 -7.08 -15.99 0.91
C GLN A 8 -7.55 -15.26 2.18
N ALA A 9 -7.14 -15.75 3.37
CA ALA A 9 -7.40 -15.09 4.63
C ALA A 9 -6.72 -13.71 4.71
N GLU A 10 -5.44 -13.62 4.33
CA GLU A 10 -4.70 -12.34 4.29
C GLU A 10 -5.31 -11.38 3.28
N LYS A 11 -5.72 -11.87 2.10
CA LYS A 11 -6.43 -11.05 1.11
C LYS A 11 -7.75 -10.51 1.62
N ALA A 12 -8.51 -11.31 2.37
CA ALA A 12 -9.75 -10.88 3.00
C ALA A 12 -9.48 -9.77 4.05
N ALA A 13 -8.47 -9.96 4.90
CA ALA A 13 -8.05 -8.96 5.88
C ALA A 13 -7.57 -7.65 5.23
N MET A 14 -6.74 -7.73 4.19
CA MET A 14 -6.31 -6.55 3.42
C MET A 14 -7.47 -5.86 2.72
N LYS A 15 -8.45 -6.61 2.19
CA LYS A 15 -9.63 -5.99 1.57
C LYS A 15 -10.48 -5.26 2.59
N TRP A 16 -10.61 -5.80 3.80
CA TRP A 16 -11.29 -5.11 4.91
C TRP A 16 -10.54 -3.84 5.33
N ALA A 17 -9.21 -3.90 5.44
CA ALA A 17 -8.38 -2.74 5.73
C ALA A 17 -8.53 -1.62 4.68
N GLU A 18 -8.58 -1.97 3.39
CA GLU A 18 -8.84 -1.05 2.29
C GLU A 18 -10.21 -0.37 2.44
N VAL A 19 -11.26 -1.14 2.78
CA VAL A 19 -12.62 -0.59 2.98
C VAL A 19 -12.65 0.44 4.10
N MET A 20 -11.99 0.17 5.23
CA MET A 20 -11.94 1.09 6.36
C MET A 20 -11.12 2.34 6.04
N THR A 21 -9.99 2.19 5.35
CA THR A 21 -9.05 3.28 5.05
C THR A 21 -9.59 4.24 4.00
N GLU A 22 -10.14 3.71 2.90
CA GLU A 22 -10.69 4.48 1.79
C GLU A 22 -12.17 4.86 2.00
N LYS A 23 -12.74 4.53 3.16
CA LYS A 23 -14.13 4.81 3.53
C LYS A 23 -15.14 4.23 2.55
N HIS A 24 -14.83 3.08 1.94
CA HIS A 24 -15.74 2.37 1.03
C HIS A 24 -17.01 1.85 1.73
N TYR A 25 -17.12 1.97 3.06
CA TYR A 25 -18.36 1.75 3.80
C TYR A 25 -19.40 2.86 3.60
N GLN A 26 -19.01 4.06 3.17
CA GLN A 26 -19.92 5.19 2.89
C GLN A 26 -20.48 5.15 1.45
N GLY A 27 -19.74 4.54 0.52
CA GLY A 27 -20.02 4.63 -0.91
C GLY A 27 -19.72 6.02 -1.49
N SER A 28 -19.95 6.18 -2.79
CA SER A 28 -19.89 7.46 -3.50
C SER A 28 -20.82 7.45 -4.72
N ALA A 29 -20.98 8.59 -5.41
CA ALA A 29 -21.80 8.66 -6.62
C ALA A 29 -21.32 7.63 -7.66
N GLY A 30 -22.20 6.68 -8.02
CA GLY A 30 -21.88 5.58 -8.94
C GLY A 30 -21.06 4.42 -8.33
N ARG A 31 -20.74 4.45 -7.03
CA ARG A 31 -20.01 3.38 -6.33
C ARG A 31 -20.73 3.01 -5.02
N PRO A 32 -21.48 1.89 -4.97
CA PRO A 32 -22.16 1.48 -3.75
C PRO A 32 -21.16 1.09 -2.65
N PRO A 33 -21.57 1.14 -1.37
CA PRO A 33 -20.75 0.65 -0.27
C PRO A 33 -20.34 -0.82 -0.45
N THR A 34 -19.10 -1.16 -0.16
CA THR A 34 -18.57 -2.53 -0.35
C THR A 34 -18.26 -3.27 0.95
N HIS A 35 -18.54 -2.64 2.10
CA HIS A 35 -18.20 -3.19 3.43
C HIS A 35 -18.90 -4.51 3.75
N GLN A 36 -20.15 -4.71 3.33
CA GLN A 36 -20.87 -5.96 3.60
C GLN A 36 -20.23 -7.15 2.90
N LEU A 37 -19.76 -6.97 1.65
CA LEU A 37 -19.07 -8.01 0.90
C LEU A 37 -17.72 -8.35 1.54
N ALA A 38 -16.95 -7.32 1.93
CA ALA A 38 -15.67 -7.51 2.61
C ALA A 38 -15.85 -8.20 3.97
N MET A 39 -16.86 -7.81 4.77
CA MET A 39 -17.19 -8.44 6.04
C MET A 39 -17.58 -9.91 5.87
N THR A 40 -18.39 -10.21 4.85
CA THR A 40 -18.81 -11.59 4.55
C THR A 40 -17.62 -12.47 4.19
N GLU A 41 -16.65 -11.93 3.44
CA GLU A 41 -15.42 -12.66 3.12
C GLU A 41 -14.53 -12.85 4.35
N LEU A 42 -14.43 -11.83 5.21
CA LEU A 42 -13.62 -11.88 6.43
C LEU A 42 -14.13 -12.95 7.42
N LYS A 43 -15.45 -13.06 7.58
CA LYS A 43 -16.11 -14.08 8.44
C LYS A 43 -15.88 -15.52 7.99
N LYS A 44 -15.35 -15.77 6.79
CA LYS A 44 -14.97 -17.13 6.35
C LYS A 44 -13.69 -17.62 7.01
N TYR A 45 -12.82 -16.71 7.45
CA TYR A 45 -11.47 -17.04 7.92
C TYR A 45 -11.20 -16.59 9.36
N PHE A 46 -11.97 -15.63 9.88
CA PHE A 46 -11.75 -15.03 11.20
C PHE A 46 -13.01 -15.09 12.05
N THR A 47 -12.81 -15.24 13.36
CA THR A 47 -13.85 -15.10 14.39
C THR A 47 -14.27 -13.64 14.57
N GLU A 48 -15.43 -13.39 15.20
CA GLU A 48 -15.89 -12.02 15.43
C GLU A 48 -14.91 -11.23 16.31
N GLU A 49 -14.30 -11.87 17.30
CA GLU A 49 -13.28 -11.27 18.17
C GLU A 49 -12.05 -10.84 17.37
N GLN A 50 -11.54 -11.73 16.49
CA GLN A 50 -10.43 -11.41 15.60
C GLN A 50 -10.79 -10.28 14.62
N ILE A 51 -12.03 -10.23 14.14
CA ILE A 51 -12.50 -9.16 13.25
C ILE A 51 -12.50 -7.81 13.98
N VAL A 52 -12.90 -7.78 15.24
CA VAL A 52 -12.81 -6.58 16.08
C VAL A 52 -11.36 -6.12 16.23
N GLU A 53 -10.43 -7.04 16.51
CA GLU A 53 -9.00 -6.74 16.62
C GLU A 53 -8.42 -6.22 15.31
N ILE A 54 -8.69 -6.87 14.18
CA ILE A 54 -8.27 -6.42 12.85
C ILE A 54 -8.80 -5.00 12.58
N SER A 55 -10.07 -4.76 12.89
CA SER A 55 -10.70 -3.46 12.68
C SER A 55 -10.07 -2.38 13.56
N PHE A 56 -9.75 -2.72 14.82
CA PHE A 56 -9.06 -1.83 15.75
C PHE A 56 -7.67 -1.45 15.22
N VAL A 57 -6.88 -2.43 14.76
CA VAL A 57 -5.55 -2.18 14.17
C VAL A 57 -5.65 -1.26 12.95
N CYS A 58 -6.61 -1.53 12.05
CA CYS A 58 -6.86 -0.66 10.89
C CYS A 58 -7.21 0.77 11.31
N GLY A 59 -8.10 0.92 12.31
CA GLY A 59 -8.49 2.22 12.85
C GLY A 59 -7.32 2.97 13.51
N PHE A 60 -6.51 2.27 14.29
CA PHE A 60 -5.33 2.81 14.95
C PHE A 60 -4.33 3.36 13.93
N PHE A 61 -3.97 2.59 12.90
CA PHE A 61 -3.06 3.07 11.86
C PHE A 61 -3.67 4.20 11.02
N ASN A 62 -4.98 4.17 10.76
CA ASN A 62 -5.67 5.28 10.10
C ASN A 62 -5.55 6.58 10.90
N PHE A 63 -5.72 6.52 12.23
CA PHE A 63 -5.51 7.67 13.10
C PHE A 63 -4.04 8.07 13.14
N TRP A 64 -3.14 7.12 13.37
CA TRP A 64 -1.71 7.35 13.55
C TRP A 64 -1.10 8.01 12.32
N ASN A 65 -1.38 7.50 11.12
CA ASN A 65 -0.91 8.11 9.87
C ASN A 65 -1.36 9.58 9.77
N ARG A 66 -2.63 9.88 10.07
CA ARG A 66 -3.11 11.28 10.07
C ARG A 66 -2.42 12.14 11.11
N PHE A 67 -2.15 11.59 12.29
CA PHE A 67 -1.49 12.28 13.37
C PHE A 67 -0.02 12.60 13.02
N THR A 68 0.73 11.61 12.54
CA THR A 68 2.14 11.78 12.16
C THR A 68 2.30 12.64 10.92
N ASP A 69 1.49 12.42 9.89
CA ASP A 69 1.57 13.16 8.63
C ASP A 69 1.19 14.64 8.84
N SER A 70 0.17 14.93 9.66
CA SER A 70 -0.25 16.32 9.92
C SER A 70 0.75 17.10 10.78
N LEU A 71 1.54 16.39 11.59
CA LEU A 71 2.56 16.99 12.44
C LEU A 71 3.95 16.95 11.80
N GLU A 72 4.05 16.44 10.56
CA GLU A 72 5.31 16.28 9.83
C GLU A 72 6.37 15.57 10.69
N ILE A 73 5.94 14.55 11.45
CA ILE A 73 6.84 13.79 12.31
C ILE A 73 7.78 12.98 11.41
N ASP A 74 9.05 13.40 11.39
CA ASP A 74 10.10 12.66 10.70
C ASP A 74 10.18 11.23 11.24
N ILE A 75 10.25 10.27 10.32
CA ILE A 75 10.62 8.91 10.68
C ILE A 75 12.08 8.96 11.10
N GLU A 76 12.37 8.57 12.33
CA GLU A 76 13.76 8.51 12.84
C GLU A 76 14.65 7.78 11.83
N ASP A 77 15.83 8.35 11.57
CA ASP A 77 16.84 7.75 10.69
C ASP A 77 17.15 6.34 11.21
N ASN A 78 16.62 5.34 10.52
CA ASN A 78 17.07 3.97 10.74
C ASN A 78 18.50 3.91 10.20
N PRO A 79 19.52 3.52 11.00
CA PRO A 79 20.89 3.39 10.50
C PRO A 79 20.98 2.46 9.28
N VAL A 80 20.00 1.57 9.07
CA VAL A 80 19.88 0.73 7.85
C VAL A 80 19.45 1.52 6.61
N MET A 81 18.65 2.58 6.74
CA MET A 81 18.26 3.43 5.60
C MET A 81 19.46 4.21 5.03
N SER A 82 20.45 4.53 5.88
CA SER A 82 21.73 5.11 5.46
C SER A 82 22.64 4.14 4.67
N LEU A 83 22.34 2.83 4.72
CA LEU A 83 23.04 1.80 3.93
C LEU A 83 22.54 1.74 2.47
N PHE A 84 21.36 2.31 2.17
CA PHE A 84 20.94 2.58 0.80
C PHE A 84 21.77 3.77 0.30
N THR A 85 23.00 3.45 -0.10
CA THR A 85 23.95 4.36 -0.74
C THR A 85 23.19 5.15 -1.79
N LYS A 86 23.23 6.50 -1.71
CA LYS A 86 22.68 7.44 -2.69
C LYS A 86 22.71 6.81 -4.07
N SER A 87 21.53 6.65 -4.68
CA SER A 87 21.33 6.14 -6.03
C SER A 87 22.54 6.51 -6.89
N THR A 88 23.27 5.49 -7.38
CA THR A 88 24.48 5.64 -8.21
C THR A 88 24.38 6.91 -9.03
N ALA A 89 25.33 7.84 -8.84
CA ALA A 89 25.37 9.06 -9.64
C ALA A 89 25.38 8.65 -11.11
N ILE A 90 24.22 8.80 -11.77
CA ILE A 90 24.05 8.38 -13.15
C ILE A 90 24.88 9.35 -13.97
N ASP A 91 25.97 8.88 -14.58
CA ASP A 91 26.68 9.68 -15.57
C ASP A 91 25.71 9.93 -16.73
N PRO A 92 25.36 11.19 -17.02
CA PRO A 92 24.44 11.51 -18.11
C PRO A 92 24.89 10.94 -19.46
N ASN A 93 26.20 10.77 -19.67
CA ASN A 93 26.73 10.21 -20.91
C ASN A 93 26.45 8.71 -21.03
N ASP A 94 26.64 7.95 -19.94
CA ASP A 94 26.33 6.52 -19.91
C ASP A 94 24.82 6.27 -20.08
N TYR A 95 24.00 7.09 -19.43
CA TYR A 95 22.55 7.01 -19.60
C TYR A 95 22.13 7.28 -21.05
N VAL A 96 22.67 8.34 -21.67
CA VAL A 96 22.37 8.67 -23.07
C VAL A 96 22.87 7.59 -24.04
N ALA A 97 24.03 6.97 -23.76
CA ALA A 97 24.56 5.86 -24.55
C ALA A 97 23.62 4.65 -24.49
N TYR A 98 23.22 4.23 -23.28
CA TYR A 98 22.27 3.14 -23.08
C TYR A 98 20.92 3.40 -23.75
N MET A 99 20.37 4.61 -23.58
CA MET A 99 19.09 4.98 -24.17
C MET A 99 19.14 4.97 -25.70
N LYS A 100 20.26 5.37 -26.33
CA LYS A 100 20.47 5.28 -27.78
C LYS A 100 20.57 3.85 -28.29
N ASP A 101 21.23 2.98 -27.55
CA ASP A 101 21.42 1.56 -27.91
C ASP A 101 20.10 0.77 -27.81
N CYS A 102 19.29 1.07 -26.80
CA CYS A 102 18.04 0.34 -26.55
C CYS A 102 16.81 0.93 -27.24
N TRP A 103 16.61 2.26 -27.19
CA TRP A 103 15.34 2.88 -27.54
C TRP A 103 15.44 4.02 -28.57
N TRP A 104 16.44 4.89 -28.47
CA TRP A 104 16.67 6.02 -29.38
C TRP A 104 17.45 5.63 -30.65
N ASN A 105 17.09 4.47 -31.21
CA ASN A 105 17.69 3.92 -32.42
C ASN A 105 17.74 4.98 -33.54
N ASN A 106 18.91 5.59 -33.73
CA ASN A 106 19.16 6.51 -34.85
C ASN A 106 19.42 5.67 -36.09
N LYS A 107 18.37 5.02 -36.59
CA LYS A 107 18.36 4.52 -37.95
C LYS A 107 18.37 5.73 -38.88
N LYS A 108 19.52 5.96 -39.52
CA LYS A 108 19.58 6.68 -40.80
C LYS A 108 18.90 5.83 -41.87
#